data_AF-A0A968ZCP7-F1
#
_entry.id   AF-A0A968ZCP7-F1
#
_cell.length_a   1.000
_cell.length_b   1.000
_cell.length_c   1.000
_cell.angle_alpha   90.00
_cell.angle_beta   90.00
_cell.angle_gamma   90.00
#
_symmetry.space_group_name_H-M   'P 1'
#
loop_
_entity.id
_entity.type
_entity.pdbx_description
1 polymer ?
#
loop_
_entity_poly.entity_id
_entity_poly.type
_entity_poly.pdbx_seq_one_letter_code
_entity_poly.pdbx_strand_id
1 'polypeptide(L)'
;MIPLSHLKSLPSTSGIYKVLNNNGKVIYIGQAKNIYERWNNGHHKLGSIIAECGIDAYIDWVEIPEWLLNRAENAAISFYRPKLNLKTPPVV
;
A
#
# COMPACT_ATOMS: atom_id res chain seq x y z
N MET A 1 2.54 11.63 3.32
CA MET A 1 1.72 10.67 4.08
C MET A 1 0.41 11.29 4.58
N ILE A 2 -0.65 10.49 4.67
CA ILE A 2 -1.95 10.85 5.28
C ILE A 2 -2.48 9.70 6.15
N PRO A 3 -3.35 9.94 7.14
CA PRO A 3 -4.03 8.88 7.86
C PRO A 3 -5.02 8.10 6.96
N LEU A 4 -5.27 6.84 7.29
CA LEU A 4 -6.23 5.98 6.60
C LEU A 4 -7.66 6.56 6.61
N SER A 5 -8.01 7.37 7.60
CA SER A 5 -9.31 8.08 7.66
C SER A 5 -9.48 9.18 6.61
N HIS A 6 -8.42 9.58 5.90
CA HIS A 6 -8.40 10.67 4.93
C HIS A 6 -8.21 10.19 3.48
N LEU A 7 -8.69 8.99 3.11
CA LEU A 7 -8.53 8.42 1.75
C LEU A 7 -8.98 9.37 0.61
N LYS A 8 -9.91 10.28 0.89
CA LYS A 8 -10.40 11.26 -0.09
C LYS A 8 -9.34 12.28 -0.52
N SER A 9 -8.24 12.41 0.22
CA SER A 9 -7.12 13.31 -0.09
C SER A 9 -6.00 12.64 -0.90
N LEU A 10 -6.16 11.36 -1.28
CA LEU A 10 -5.20 10.68 -2.13
C LEU A 10 -5.16 11.28 -3.54
N PRO A 11 -4.01 11.29 -4.21
CA PRO A 11 -3.89 11.82 -5.56
C PRO A 11 -4.45 10.87 -6.62
N SER A 12 -4.97 11.45 -7.69
CA SER A 12 -5.35 10.74 -8.92
C SER A 12 -4.14 10.57 -9.85
N THR A 13 -3.06 9.96 -9.36
CA THR A 13 -1.85 9.66 -10.14
C THR A 13 -1.46 8.18 -10.04
N SER A 14 -0.62 7.71 -10.96
CA SER A 14 0.00 6.40 -10.90
C SER A 14 1.17 6.40 -9.92
N GLY A 15 1.35 5.33 -9.18
CA GLY A 15 2.43 5.27 -8.21
C GLY A 15 2.47 4.03 -7.35
N ILE A 16 3.46 4.03 -6.47
CA ILE A 16 3.60 3.05 -5.39
C ILE A 16 3.12 3.70 -4.10
N TYR A 17 2.19 3.04 -3.42
CA TYR A 17 1.77 3.42 -2.08
C TYR A 17 2.26 2.39 -1.07
N LYS A 18 2.60 2.88 0.13
CA LYS A 18 2.99 2.08 1.28
C LYS A 18 2.09 2.43 2.46
N VAL A 19 1.65 1.39 3.16
CA VAL A 19 0.85 1.50 4.37
C VAL A 19 1.77 1.29 5.56
N LEU A 20 1.75 2.22 6.50
CA LEU A 20 2.55 2.20 7.70
C LEU A 20 1.63 2.07 8.93
N ASN A 21 2.11 1.35 9.95
CA ASN A 21 1.47 1.40 11.26
C ASN A 21 1.92 2.66 12.04
N ASN A 22 1.37 2.86 13.23
CA ASN A 22 1.69 4.01 14.09
C ASN A 22 3.18 4.08 14.52
N ASN A 23 3.92 2.99 14.42
CA ASN A 23 5.37 2.94 14.69
C ASN A 23 6.22 3.25 13.45
N GLY A 24 5.62 3.64 12.32
CA GLY A 24 6.32 3.92 11.06
C GLY A 24 6.82 2.67 10.33
N LYS A 25 6.42 1.47 10.75
CA LYS A 25 6.79 0.21 10.05
C LYS A 25 5.91 0.03 8.82
N VAL A 26 6.50 -0.27 7.67
CA VAL A 26 5.76 -0.59 6.45
C VAL A 26 5.14 -1.98 6.54
N ILE A 27 3.82 -2.03 6.45
CA ILE A 27 3.01 -3.25 6.63
C ILE A 27 2.51 -3.80 5.30
N TYR A 28 2.26 -2.93 4.33
CA TYR A 28 1.79 -3.28 3.00
C TYR A 28 2.32 -2.30 1.96
N ILE A 29 2.62 -2.80 0.77
CA ILE A 29 3.00 -2.02 -0.40
C ILE A 29 2.13 -2.47 -1.57
N GLY A 30 1.67 -1.52 -2.37
CA GLY A 30 1.03 -1.84 -3.63
C GLY A 30 1.25 -0.76 -4.67
N GLN A 31 1.01 -1.11 -5.93
CA GLN A 31 0.94 -0.16 -7.04
C GLN A 31 -0.49 0.22 -7.40
N ALA A 32 -0.64 1.34 -8.11
CA ALA A 32 -1.87 1.69 -8.83
C ALA A 32 -1.55 2.57 -10.04
N LYS A 33 -2.39 2.47 -11.09
CA LYS A 33 -2.45 3.47 -12.17
C LYS A 33 -3.15 4.75 -11.72
N ASN A 34 -4.05 4.63 -10.74
CA ASN A 34 -4.68 5.74 -10.05
C ASN A 34 -4.82 5.36 -8.57
N ILE A 35 -4.03 6.01 -7.70
CA ILE A 35 -4.01 5.72 -6.27
C ILE A 35 -5.36 6.04 -5.63
N TYR A 36 -5.95 7.21 -5.91
CA TYR A 36 -7.26 7.59 -5.40
C TYR A 36 -8.33 6.54 -5.72
N GLU A 37 -8.46 6.12 -6.98
CA GLU A 37 -9.46 5.12 -7.38
C GLU A 37 -9.21 3.76 -6.73
N ARG A 38 -7.94 3.33 -6.65
CA ARG A 38 -7.56 2.04 -6.05
C ARG A 38 -7.99 1.92 -4.58
N TRP A 39 -8.03 3.04 -3.86
CA TRP A 39 -8.43 3.08 -2.46
C TRP A 39 -9.92 3.30 -2.27
N ASN A 40 -10.57 4.08 -3.14
CA ASN A 40 -12.00 4.39 -3.02
C ASN A 40 -12.92 3.32 -3.63
N ASN A 41 -12.44 2.46 -4.53
CA ASN A 41 -13.24 1.43 -5.21
C ASN A 41 -13.12 0.03 -4.57
N GLY A 42 -13.12 -0.06 -3.24
CA GLY A 42 -13.13 -1.35 -2.53
C GLY A 42 -11.76 -2.03 -2.47
N HIS A 43 -10.80 -1.39 -1.81
CA HIS A 43 -9.44 -1.90 -1.65
C HIS A 43 -9.40 -3.27 -0.93
N HIS A 44 -9.14 -4.35 -1.67
CA HIS A 44 -9.22 -5.73 -1.17
C HIS A 44 -8.34 -6.05 0.06
N LYS A 45 -7.26 -5.30 0.33
CA LYS A 45 -6.40 -5.48 1.51
C LYS A 45 -6.81 -4.62 2.72
N LEU A 46 -7.84 -3.79 2.60
CA LEU A 46 -8.23 -2.84 3.64
C LEU A 46 -8.60 -3.56 4.94
N GLY A 47 -9.35 -4.66 4.84
CA GLY A 47 -9.68 -5.48 6.01
C GLY A 47 -8.45 -6.04 6.72
N SER A 48 -7.46 -6.56 5.98
CA SER A 48 -6.20 -7.06 6.55
C SER A 48 -5.35 -5.94 7.16
N ILE A 49 -5.35 -4.75 6.55
CA ILE A 49 -4.65 -3.57 7.08
C ILE A 49 -5.28 -3.14 8.41
N ILE A 50 -6.60 -3.02 8.47
CA ILE A 50 -7.31 -2.65 9.70
C ILE A 50 -7.10 -3.70 10.79
N ALA A 51 -7.12 -4.99 10.44
CA ALA A 51 -6.85 -6.06 11.40
C ALA A 51 -5.42 -6.03 11.97
N GLU A 52 -4.43 -5.62 11.16
CA GLU A 52 -3.02 -5.57 11.59
C GLU A 52 -2.65 -4.25 12.29
N CYS A 53 -3.19 -3.12 11.83
CA CYS A 53 -2.75 -1.78 12.24
C CYS A 53 -3.80 -1.00 13.03
N GLY A 54 -5.05 -1.48 13.07
CA GLY A 54 -6.18 -0.67 13.52
C GLY A 54 -6.49 0.49 12.56
N ILE A 55 -7.11 1.54 13.11
CA ILE A 55 -7.45 2.77 12.37
C ILE A 55 -6.28 3.76 12.27
N ASP A 56 -5.21 3.56 13.05
CA ASP A 56 -4.04 4.46 13.14
C ASP A 56 -2.99 4.15 12.05
N ALA A 57 -3.42 3.60 10.93
CA ALA A 57 -2.56 3.37 9.78
C ALA A 57 -2.39 4.65 8.96
N TYR A 58 -1.22 4.80 8.34
CA TYR A 58 -0.91 5.89 7.43
C TYR A 58 -0.64 5.35 6.04
N ILE A 59 -1.01 6.13 5.03
CA ILE A 59 -0.64 5.89 3.63
C ILE A 59 0.35 6.94 3.21
N ASP A 60 1.47 6.50 2.65
CA ASP A 60 2.44 7.34 1.98
C ASP A 60 2.66 6.83 0.56
N TRP A 61 3.06 7.69 -0.37
CA TRP A 61 3.15 7.31 -1.77
C TRP A 61 4.25 8.07 -2.51
N VAL A 62 4.66 7.49 -3.63
CA VAL A 62 5.55 8.11 -4.61
C VAL A 62 4.90 7.93 -5.98
N GLU A 63 4.81 9.03 -6.73
CA GLU A 63 4.37 9.01 -8.11
C GLU A 63 5.40 8.28 -8.98
N ILE A 64 4.93 7.32 -9.76
CA ILE A 64 5.74 6.47 -10.62
C ILE A 64 4.98 6.30 -11.93
N PRO A 65 5.61 6.47 -13.10
CA PRO A 65 4.92 6.30 -14.37
C PRO A 65 4.49 4.84 -14.57
N GLU A 66 3.34 4.65 -15.22
CA GLU A 66 2.70 3.32 -15.34
C GLU A 66 3.63 2.20 -15.82
N TRP A 67 4.50 2.50 -16.80
CA TRP A 67 5.42 1.53 -17.39
C TRP A 67 6.47 1.00 -16.41
N LEU A 68 6.70 1.68 -15.27
CA LEU A 68 7.69 1.30 -14.26
C LEU A 68 7.07 0.66 -13.02
N LEU A 69 5.74 0.68 -12.88
CA LEU A 69 5.08 0.30 -11.61
C LEU A 69 5.42 -1.12 -11.15
N ASN A 70 5.39 -2.12 -12.04
CA ASN A 70 5.75 -3.49 -11.69
C ASN A 70 7.19 -3.61 -11.14
N ARG A 71 8.14 -2.87 -11.73
CA ARG A 71 9.53 -2.91 -11.29
C ARG A 71 9.69 -2.18 -9.95
N ALA A 72 9.04 -1.03 -9.80
CA ALA A 72 9.08 -0.24 -8.57
C ALA A 72 8.42 -0.97 -7.39
N GLU A 73 7.27 -1.62 -7.61
CA GLU A 73 6.57 -2.42 -6.59
C GLU A 73 7.45 -3.58 -6.12
N ASN A 74 8.02 -4.36 -7.05
CA ASN A 74 8.90 -5.47 -6.69
C ASN A 74 10.15 -5.01 -5.92
N ALA A 75 10.76 -3.89 -6.33
CA ALA A 75 11.90 -3.32 -5.62
C ALA A 75 11.53 -2.89 -4.19
N ALA A 76 10.37 -2.21 -4.04
CA ALA A 76 9.90 -1.75 -2.74
C ALA A 76 9.52 -2.93 -1.82
N ILE A 77 8.81 -3.94 -2.34
CA ILE A 77 8.48 -5.15 -1.57
C ILE A 77 9.76 -5.89 -1.13
N SER A 78 10.75 -6.01 -2.00
CA SER A 78 12.02 -6.67 -1.67
C SER A 78 12.78 -5.92 -0.57
N PHE A 79 12.79 -4.58 -0.64
CA PHE A 79 13.47 -3.72 0.34
C PHE A 79 12.78 -3.73 1.71
N TYR A 80 11.48 -3.47 1.75
CA TYR A 80 10.73 -3.31 3.02
C TYR A 80 10.25 -4.64 3.61
N ARG A 81 10.14 -5.71 2.80
CA ARG A 81 9.57 -7.02 3.17
C ARG A 81 8.26 -6.92 3.99
N PRO A 82 7.26 -6.17 3.49
CA PRO A 82 6.04 -5.90 4.23
C PRO A 82 5.24 -7.18 4.53
N LYS A 83 4.77 -7.31 5.77
CA LYS A 83 4.06 -8.51 6.28
C LYS A 83 2.90 -8.93 5.37
N LEU A 84 2.09 -7.98 4.89
CA LEU A 84 0.88 -8.28 4.11
C LEU A 84 1.13 -8.57 2.62
N ASN A 85 2.37 -8.38 2.14
CA ASN A 85 2.80 -8.81 0.80
C ASN A 85 3.51 -10.16 0.79
N LEU A 86 3.89 -10.69 1.96
CA LEU A 86 4.45 -12.03 2.04
C LEU A 86 3.37 -13.02 1.58
N LYS A 87 3.62 -13.70 0.47
CA LYS A 87 2.82 -14.86 0.10
C LYS A 87 3.12 -15.94 1.13
N THR A 88 2.10 -16.49 1.79
CA THR A 88 2.27 -17.73 2.54
C THR A 88 2.87 -18.74 1.57
N PRO A 89 4.04 -19.35 1.86
CA PRO A 89 4.49 -20.44 1.04
C PRO A 89 3.38 -21.51 1.03
N PRO A 90 3.10 -22.14 -0.13
CA PRO A 90 2.16 -23.26 -0.15
C PRO A 90 2.62 -24.26 0.91
N VAL A 91 1.67 -24.75 1.71
CA VAL A 91 1.92 -25.88 2.59
C VAL A 91 2.22 -27.06 1.65
N VAL A 92 3.50 -27.43 1.57
CA VAL A 92 3.97 -28.62 0.85
C VAL A 92 3.67 -29.88 1.63
#